data_AF-Q90XL6-F1
#
_entry.id   AF-Q90XL6-F1
#
_cell.length_a   1.000
_cell.length_b   1.000
_cell.length_c   1.000
_cell.angle_alpha   90.00
_cell.angle_beta   90.00
_cell.angle_gamma   90.00
#
_symmetry.space_group_name_H-M   'P 1'
#
loop_
_entity.id
_entity.type
_entity.pdbx_description
1 polymer ?
#
loop_
_entity_poly.entity_id
_entity_poly.type
_entity_poly.pdbx_seq_one_letter_code
_entity_poly.pdbx_strand_id
1 'polypeptide(L)'
;QADELEALMQGRGSGLHPAVCLAIRVNTFLSCSQYHKMYRTVKAATGRQIFQPLHALRSAEKALLPGYHPFEWQPPLVGVSSSTDVGIINGLSGLTSSVDEYPV
;
A
#
# COMPACT_ATOMS: atom_id res chain seq x y z
N GLN A 1 -14.39 -26.67 -14.53
CA GLN A 1 -13.69 -27.94 -14.28
C GLN A 1 -12.39 -28.04 -15.08
N ALA A 2 -12.35 -27.66 -16.36
CA ALA A 2 -11.12 -27.64 -17.17
C ALA A 2 -10.11 -26.57 -16.69
N ASP A 3 -10.54 -25.32 -16.49
CA ASP A 3 -9.64 -24.21 -16.12
C ASP A 3 -8.86 -24.44 -14.81
N GLU A 4 -9.49 -25.07 -13.81
CA GLU A 4 -8.85 -25.35 -12.52
C GLU A 4 -7.81 -26.48 -12.59
N LEU A 5 -8.06 -27.48 -13.44
CA LEU A 5 -7.13 -28.59 -13.69
C LEU A 5 -5.93 -28.11 -14.51
N GLU A 6 -6.17 -27.24 -15.50
CA GLU A 6 -5.12 -26.64 -16.32
C GLU A 6 -4.21 -25.71 -15.50
N ALA A 7 -4.78 -24.90 -14.61
CA ALA A 7 -4.01 -24.05 -13.69
C ALA A 7 -3.17 -24.85 -12.69
N LEU A 8 -3.68 -26.00 -12.23
CA LEU A 8 -2.94 -26.93 -11.36
C LEU A 8 -1.78 -27.61 -12.10
N MET A 9 -2.01 -28.05 -13.34
CA MET A 9 -1.02 -28.75 -14.17
C MET A 9 0.07 -27.82 -14.72
N GLN A 10 -0.21 -26.51 -14.88
CA GLN A 10 0.77 -25.55 -15.40
C GLN A 10 1.66 -24.90 -14.33
N GLY A 11 1.49 -25.22 -13.04
CA GLY A 11 2.28 -24.60 -11.95
C GLY A 11 2.14 -23.08 -11.85
N ARG A 12 1.15 -22.48 -12.53
CA ARG A 12 0.88 -21.05 -12.55
C ARG A 12 0.10 -20.65 -11.29
N GLY A 13 0.87 -20.55 -10.21
CA GLY A 13 0.62 -19.91 -8.92
C GLY A 13 -0.83 -19.49 -8.62
N SER A 14 -1.47 -20.22 -7.72
CA SER A 14 -2.81 -19.96 -7.19
C SER A 14 -2.95 -18.70 -6.32
N GLY A 15 -2.09 -17.69 -6.49
CA GLY A 15 -2.01 -16.49 -5.65
C GLY A 15 -1.92 -15.21 -6.48
N LEU A 16 -2.81 -14.27 -6.21
CA LEU A 16 -2.81 -12.95 -6.83
C LEU A 16 -1.55 -12.16 -6.43
N HIS A 17 -1.04 -11.31 -7.32
CA HIS A 17 0.06 -10.40 -7.00
C HIS A 17 -0.36 -9.40 -5.90
N PRO A 18 0.50 -9.03 -4.93
CA PRO A 18 0.13 -8.13 -3.83
C PRO A 18 -0.49 -6.80 -4.28
N ALA A 19 -0.01 -6.23 -5.40
CA ALA A 19 -0.58 -5.00 -5.97
C ALA A 19 -2.04 -5.17 -6.44
N VAL A 20 -2.39 -6.36 -6.97
CA VAL A 20 -3.78 -6.67 -7.35
C VAL A 20 -4.66 -6.79 -6.11
N CYS A 21 -4.18 -7.46 -5.06
CA CYS A 21 -4.90 -7.51 -3.78
C CYS A 21 -5.08 -6.13 -3.14
N LEU A 22 -4.07 -5.26 -3.23
CA LEU A 22 -4.15 -3.88 -2.76
C LEU A 22 -5.22 -3.10 -3.53
N ALA A 23 -5.23 -3.20 -4.86
CA ALA A 23 -6.22 -2.57 -5.72
C ALA A 23 -7.65 -3.02 -5.38
N ILE A 24 -7.86 -4.34 -5.23
CA ILE A 24 -9.15 -4.89 -4.78
C ILE A 24 -9.55 -4.27 -3.45
N ARG A 25 -8.67 -4.35 -2.43
CA ARG A 25 -8.98 -3.85 -1.07
C ARG A 25 -9.41 -2.39 -1.06
N VAL A 26 -8.65 -1.53 -1.76
CA VAL A 26 -8.89 -0.07 -1.77
C VAL A 26 -10.13 0.26 -2.59
N ASN A 27 -10.29 -0.30 -3.80
CA ASN A 27 -11.39 0.03 -4.71
C ASN A 27 -12.74 -0.55 -4.27
N THR A 28 -12.74 -1.54 -3.37
CA THR A 28 -13.96 -2.07 -2.76
C THR A 28 -14.13 -1.61 -1.31
N PHE A 29 -13.40 -0.57 -0.88
CA PHE A 29 -13.51 0.05 0.45
C PHE A 29 -13.40 -0.95 1.63
N LEU A 30 -12.61 -2.00 1.48
CA LEU A 30 -12.39 -2.97 2.55
C LEU A 30 -11.37 -2.41 3.55
N SER A 31 -11.82 -2.22 4.80
CA SER A 31 -10.90 -1.99 5.92
C SER A 31 -9.90 -3.15 6.05
N CYS A 32 -8.74 -2.87 6.66
CA CYS A 32 -7.72 -3.89 6.94
C CYS A 32 -8.33 -5.11 7.67
N SER A 33 -9.23 -4.88 8.63
CA SER A 33 -9.90 -5.93 9.39
C SER A 33 -10.86 -6.77 8.53
N GLN A 34 -11.66 -6.13 7.67
CA GLN A 34 -12.56 -6.86 6.74
C GLN A 34 -11.76 -7.68 5.73
N TYR A 35 -10.73 -7.09 5.11
CA TYR A 35 -9.85 -7.79 4.18
C TYR A 35 -9.14 -8.98 4.83
N HIS A 36 -8.64 -8.81 6.06
CA HIS A 36 -7.95 -9.89 6.79
C HIS A 36 -8.89 -11.05 7.13
N LYS A 37 -10.14 -10.76 7.52
CA LYS A 37 -11.18 -11.79 7.70
C LYS A 37 -11.44 -12.55 6.41
N MET A 38 -11.68 -11.84 5.30
CA MET A 38 -11.88 -12.43 3.97
C MET A 38 -10.69 -13.33 3.56
N TYR A 39 -9.47 -12.81 3.64
CA TYR A 39 -8.24 -13.54 3.33
C TYR A 39 -8.14 -14.85 4.14
N ARG A 40 -8.36 -14.80 5.46
CA ARG A 40 -8.29 -15.99 6.32
C ARG A 40 -9.37 -17.00 5.97
N THR A 41 -10.60 -16.57 5.78
CA THR A 41 -11.73 -17.45 5.43
C THR A 41 -11.49 -18.14 4.09
N VAL A 42 -11.07 -17.40 3.05
CA VAL A 42 -10.78 -17.97 1.73
C VAL A 42 -9.60 -18.94 1.79
N LYS A 43 -8.53 -18.60 2.52
CA LYS A 43 -7.37 -19.49 2.69
C LYS A 43 -7.74 -20.79 3.42
N ALA A 44 -8.58 -20.70 4.46
CA ALA A 44 -9.03 -21.86 5.21
C ALA A 44 -9.97 -22.76 4.39
N ALA A 45 -10.91 -22.18 3.64
CA ALA A 45 -11.87 -22.93 2.84
C ALA A 45 -11.25 -23.59 1.60
N THR A 46 -10.30 -22.92 0.94
CA THR A 46 -9.70 -23.40 -0.33
C THR A 46 -8.39 -24.16 -0.13
N GLY A 47 -7.76 -24.03 1.04
CA GLY A 47 -6.40 -24.53 1.30
C GLY A 47 -5.30 -23.81 0.49
N ARG A 48 -5.65 -22.78 -0.29
CA ARG A 48 -4.73 -22.05 -1.18
C ARG A 48 -4.60 -20.59 -0.76
N GLN A 49 -3.40 -20.04 -0.89
CA GLN A 49 -3.17 -18.61 -0.65
C GLN A 49 -3.50 -17.79 -1.91
N ILE A 50 -4.79 -17.54 -2.13
CA ILE A 50 -5.29 -16.74 -3.27
C ILE A 50 -5.01 -15.25 -3.06
N PHE A 51 -5.39 -14.72 -1.91
CA PHE A 51 -5.13 -13.33 -1.53
C PHE A 51 -3.81 -13.24 -0.73
N GLN A 52 -3.16 -12.08 -0.79
CA GLN A 52 -1.91 -11.84 -0.07
C GLN A 52 -2.16 -11.28 1.33
N PRO A 53 -1.31 -11.59 2.33
CA PRO A 53 -1.44 -11.07 3.68
C PRO A 53 -1.18 -9.55 3.73
N LEU A 54 -1.73 -8.88 4.75
CA LEU A 54 -1.65 -7.42 4.90
C LEU A 54 -0.22 -6.85 4.85
N HIS A 55 0.79 -7.55 5.34
CA HIS A 55 2.17 -7.06 5.27
C HIS A 55 2.68 -6.95 3.82
N ALA A 56 2.29 -7.86 2.93
CA ALA A 56 2.63 -7.80 1.51
C ALA A 56 1.92 -6.63 0.81
N LEU A 57 0.67 -6.34 1.21
CA LEU A 57 -0.07 -5.18 0.70
C LEU A 57 0.60 -3.86 1.13
N ARG A 58 1.07 -3.75 2.39
CA ARG A 58 1.81 -2.56 2.86
C ARG A 58 3.12 -2.34 2.08
N SER A 59 3.85 -3.42 1.77
CA SER A 59 5.04 -3.32 0.94
C SER A 59 4.74 -2.84 -0.47
N ALA A 60 3.65 -3.33 -1.08
CA ALA A 60 3.19 -2.87 -2.39
C ALA A 60 2.72 -1.41 -2.36
N GLU A 61 2.02 -1.01 -1.30
CA GLU A 61 1.54 0.36 -1.09
C GLU A 61 2.70 1.36 -0.99
N LYS A 62 3.80 0.99 -0.31
CA LYS A 62 4.98 1.85 -0.17
C LYS A 62 5.53 2.33 -1.52
N ALA A 63 5.49 1.49 -2.56
CA ALA A 63 5.96 1.86 -3.89
C ALA A 63 5.07 2.88 -4.62
N LEU A 64 3.83 3.07 -4.15
CA LEU A 64 2.84 3.96 -4.75
C LEU A 64 2.70 5.29 -4.01
N LEU A 65 3.25 5.39 -2.80
CA LEU A 65 3.17 6.59 -1.98
C LEU A 65 4.26 7.61 -2.35
N PRO A 66 4.03 8.92 -2.13
CA PRO A 66 5.08 9.93 -2.22
C PRO A 66 6.29 9.58 -1.35
N GLY A 67 7.48 9.98 -1.80
CA GLY A 67 8.73 9.68 -1.10
C GLY A 67 9.42 8.37 -1.53
N TYR A 68 8.86 7.64 -2.50
CA TYR A 68 9.45 6.36 -2.92
C TYR A 68 10.47 6.48 -4.06
N HIS A 69 10.17 7.25 -5.10
CA HIS A 69 11.03 7.37 -6.27
C HIS A 69 11.98 8.57 -6.15
N PRO A 70 13.29 8.40 -6.38
CA PRO A 70 14.23 9.51 -6.42
C PRO A 70 14.06 10.34 -7.71
N PHE A 71 14.29 11.63 -7.60
CA PHE A 71 14.29 12.59 -8.72
C PHE A 71 15.16 13.80 -8.39
N GLU A 72 15.46 14.64 -9.40
CA GLU A 72 16.24 15.87 -9.23
C GLU A 72 15.61 17.01 -10.02
N TRP A 73 15.65 18.23 -9.47
CA TRP A 73 15.18 19.43 -10.14
C TRP A 73 16.34 20.19 -10.81
N GLN A 74 16.11 20.66 -12.04
CA GLN A 74 17.06 21.50 -12.77
C GLN A 74 16.32 22.72 -13.38
N PRO A 75 16.53 23.95 -12.87
CA PRO A 75 17.36 24.31 -11.71
C PRO A 75 16.75 23.86 -10.35
N PRO A 76 17.55 23.82 -9.26
CA PRO A 76 17.02 23.55 -7.92
C PRO A 76 15.92 24.54 -7.52
N LEU A 77 14.89 24.03 -6.84
CA LEU A 77 13.77 24.86 -6.37
C LEU A 77 14.19 25.72 -5.17
N VAL A 78 13.79 27.01 -5.19
CA VAL A 78 14.06 27.96 -4.10
C VAL A 78 13.10 27.70 -2.94
N GLY A 79 13.61 27.59 -1.71
CA GLY A 79 12.81 27.39 -0.50
C GLY A 79 12.27 25.96 -0.33
N VAL A 80 12.74 24.99 -1.13
CA VAL A 80 12.31 23.59 -1.09
C VAL A 80 13.52 22.69 -0.85
N SER A 81 13.38 21.68 0.00
CA SER A 81 14.41 20.67 0.26
C SER A 81 14.66 19.78 -0.97
N SER A 82 15.90 19.34 -1.18
CA SER A 82 16.27 18.38 -2.23
C SER A 82 16.02 16.90 -1.84
N SER A 83 15.53 16.64 -0.62
CA SER A 83 15.20 15.28 -0.16
C SER A 83 14.00 14.73 -0.95
N THR A 84 14.16 13.54 -1.52
CA THR A 84 13.14 12.86 -2.33
C THR A 84 12.39 11.77 -1.55
N ASP A 85 12.80 11.50 -0.32
CA ASP A 85 12.23 10.50 0.58
C ASP A 85 11.18 11.07 1.55
N VAL A 86 10.72 12.31 1.31
CA VAL A 86 9.65 12.96 2.06
C VAL A 86 8.29 12.36 1.69
N GLY A 87 7.58 11.87 2.71
CA GLY A 87 6.20 11.33 2.59
C GLY A 87 5.16 12.26 3.22
N ILE A 88 4.30 11.70 4.10
CA ILE A 88 3.31 12.48 4.86
C ILE A 88 4.04 13.43 5.83
N ILE A 89 3.73 14.72 5.76
CA ILE A 89 4.27 15.76 6.65
C ILE A 89 3.19 16.34 7.56
N ASN A 90 3.59 16.90 8.70
CA ASN A 90 2.68 17.67 9.53
C ASN A 90 2.36 19.00 8.83
N GLY A 91 1.07 19.24 8.56
CA GLY A 91 0.59 20.45 7.87
C GLY A 91 0.90 21.76 8.61
N LEU A 92 1.17 21.71 9.93
CA LEU A 92 1.61 22.87 10.70
C LEU A 92 2.96 23.42 10.24
N SER A 93 3.76 22.65 9.50
CA SER A 93 4.97 23.14 8.81
C SER A 93 5.96 23.89 9.72
N GLY A 94 6.06 23.49 10.99
CA GLY A 94 6.93 24.11 11.98
C GLY A 94 6.31 25.26 12.76
N LEU A 95 5.00 25.51 12.62
CA LEU A 95 4.27 26.44 13.48
C LEU A 95 4.44 26.01 14.94
N THR A 96 4.93 26.93 15.74
CA THR A 96 5.12 26.77 17.17
C THR A 96 3.75 26.74 17.86
N SER A 97 3.59 25.80 18.78
CA SER A 97 2.37 25.62 19.56
C SER A 97 2.64 26.02 21.01
N SER A 98 3.09 27.26 21.23
CA SER A 98 3.28 27.82 22.56
C SER A 98 1.99 28.42 23.12
N VAL A 99 1.82 28.39 24.44
CA VAL A 99 0.68 29.03 25.13
C VAL A 99 0.69 30.54 24.97
N ASP A 100 1.88 31.12 24.74
CA ASP A 100 2.06 32.56 24.52
C ASP A 100 1.77 32.98 23.05
N GLU A 101 1.54 32.03 22.16
CA GLU A 101 1.31 32.26 20.73
C GLU A 101 -0.17 32.17 20.36
N TYR A 102 -0.47 32.52 19.10
CA TYR A 102 -1.83 32.45 18.59
C TYR A 102 -2.35 31.00 18.66
N PRO A 103 -3.56 30.75 19.18
CA PRO A 103 -4.10 29.41 19.28
C PRO A 103 -4.21 28.78 17.89
N VAL A 104 -3.59 27.60 17.77
CA VAL A 104 -3.58 26.77 16.56
C VAL A 104 -4.82 25.90 16.51
#